data_AF-A0A061I8V3-F1
#
_entry.id   AF-A0A061I8V3-F1
#
_cell.length_a   1.000
_cell.length_b   1.000
_cell.length_c   1.000
_cell.angle_alpha   90.00
_cell.angle_beta   90.00
_cell.angle_gamma   90.00
#
_symmetry.space_group_name_H-M   'P 1'
#
loop_
_entity.id
_entity.type
_entity.pdbx_description
1 polymer ?
#
loop_
_entity_poly.entity_id
_entity_poly.type
_entity_poly.pdbx_seq_one_letter_code
_entity_poly.pdbx_strand_id
1 'polypeptide(L)' 'VVHFGLGESSEDVVMMNTPVVKAALEMGFSRSLVRQTVQRQILATGENYRTVSDLVIGLLDAEDEIREEQKEQAAEEIES' A
#
# COMPACT_ATOMS: atom_id res chain seq x y z
N VAL A 1 -7.64 12.78 13.71
CA VAL A 1 -7.43 11.49 13.01
C VAL A 1 -8.27 11.50 11.74
N VAL A 2 -7.67 11.72 10.58
CA VAL A 2 -8.39 11.70 9.30
C VAL A 2 -8.55 10.24 8.89
N HIS A 3 -9.74 9.69 9.09
CA HIS A 3 -10.14 8.41 8.49
C HIS A 3 -10.34 8.65 6.98
N PHE A 4 -9.31 8.43 6.17
CA PHE A 4 -9.49 8.31 4.72
C PHE A 4 -10.24 7.01 4.44
N GLY A 5 -11.46 7.17 3.91
CA GLY A 5 -12.50 6.15 3.87
C GLY A 5 -12.09 4.82 3.23
N LEU A 6 -12.46 3.75 3.93
CA LEU A 6 -12.69 2.41 3.40
C LEU A 6 -13.99 2.44 2.58
N GLY A 7 -13.93 3.01 1.38
CA GLY A 7 -14.94 2.80 0.35
C GLY A 7 -14.23 2.28 -0.88
N GLU A 8 -14.61 1.10 -1.36
CA GLU A 8 -14.21 0.62 -2.68
C GLU A 8 -14.83 1.58 -3.71
N SER A 9 -14.11 2.64 -4.07
CA SER A 9 -14.54 3.53 -5.15
C SER A 9 -14.36 2.81 -6.48
N SER A 10 -15.14 3.18 -7.50
CA SER A 10 -14.92 2.63 -8.85
C SER A 10 -13.48 2.83 -9.34
N GLU A 11 -12.79 3.88 -8.86
CA GLU A 11 -11.38 4.13 -9.14
C GLU A 11 -10.46 3.07 -8.53
N ASP A 12 -10.79 2.57 -7.33
CA ASP A 12 -10.07 1.47 -6.66
C ASP A 12 -10.10 0.20 -7.50
N VAL A 13 -11.28 -0.13 -8.03
CA VAL A 13 -11.46 -1.30 -8.89
C VAL A 13 -10.60 -1.18 -10.15
N VAL A 14 -10.52 0.00 -10.75
CA VAL A 14 -9.72 0.22 -11.97
C VAL A 14 -8.22 0.15 -11.68
N MET A 15 -7.73 0.83 -10.64
CA MET A 15 -6.30 0.84 -10.30
C MET A 15 -5.78 -0.52 -9.83
N MET A 16 -6.65 -1.34 -9.20
CA MET A 16 -6.29 -2.67 -8.72
C MET A 16 -6.43 -3.78 -9.77
N ASN A 17 -7.00 -3.49 -10.95
CA ASN A 17 -7.19 -4.49 -12.01
C ASN A 17 -6.06 -4.57 -13.04
N THR A 18 -4.97 -3.82 -12.85
CA THR A 18 -3.81 -3.85 -13.75
C THR A 18 -3.07 -5.19 -13.65
N PRO A 19 -2.43 -5.68 -14.73
CA PRO A 19 -1.68 -6.93 -14.69
C PRO A 19 -0.52 -6.89 -13.68
N VAL A 20 0.06 -5.71 -13.47
CA VAL A 20 1.12 -5.48 -12.50
C VAL A 20 0.63 -5.70 -11.06
N VAL A 21 -0.53 -5.13 -10.73
CA VAL A 21 -1.14 -5.30 -9.40
C VAL A 21 -1.60 -6.75 -9.18
N LYS A 22 -2.20 -7.37 -10.20
CA LYS A 22 -2.62 -8.78 -10.12
C LYS A 22 -1.44 -9.72 -9.86
N ALA A 23 -0.30 -9.50 -10.52
CA ALA A 23 0.90 -10.28 -10.27
C ALA A 23 1.39 -10.16 -8.81
N ALA A 24 1.37 -8.95 -8.23
CA ALA A 24 1.72 -8.79 -6.82
C ALA A 24 0.74 -9.50 -5.87
N LEU A 25 -0.56 -9.48 -6.17
CA LEU A 25 -1.55 -10.24 -5.38
C LEU A 25 -1.31 -11.76 -5.50
N GLU A 26 -0.97 -12.26 -6.69
CA GLU A 26 -0.63 -13.66 -6.93
C GLU A 26 0.67 -14.09 -6.21
N MET A 27 1.61 -13.17 -6.01
CA MET A 27 2.81 -13.40 -5.20
C MET A 27 2.53 -13.49 -3.69
N GLY A 28 1.30 -13.19 -3.25
CA GLY A 28 0.87 -13.31 -1.86
C GLY A 28 0.89 -12.01 -1.05
N PHE A 29 1.18 -10.86 -1.68
CA PHE A 29 1.07 -9.57 -1.00
C PHE A 29 -0.38 -9.28 -0.62
N SER A 30 -0.59 -8.71 0.58
CA SER A 30 -1.94 -8.44 1.06
C SER A 30 -2.64 -7.37 0.21
N ARG A 31 -3.92 -7.59 -0.12
CA ARG A 31 -4.69 -6.62 -0.92
C ARG A 31 -4.70 -5.23 -0.30
N SER A 32 -4.76 -5.13 1.03
CA SER A 32 -4.77 -3.85 1.76
C SER A 32 -3.45 -3.10 1.65
N LEU A 33 -2.31 -3.80 1.72
CA LEU A 33 -0.99 -3.21 1.48
C LEU A 33 -0.90 -2.74 0.03
N VAL A 34 -1.20 -3.63 -0.92
CA VAL A 34 -1.12 -3.31 -2.36
C VAL A 34 -1.98 -2.12 -2.73
N ARG A 35 -3.20 -2.06 -2.21
CA ARG A 35 -4.11 -0.92 -2.40
C ARG A 35 -3.51 0.38 -1.88
N GLN A 36 -3.00 0.39 -0.66
CA GLN A 36 -2.42 1.59 -0.05
C GLN A 36 -1.18 2.07 -0.82
N THR A 37 -0.30 1.14 -1.20
CA THR A 37 0.92 1.45 -1.96
C THR A 37 0.61 2.01 -3.35
N VAL A 38 -0.34 1.40 -4.08
CA VAL A 38 -0.80 1.90 -5.38
C VAL A 38 -1.47 3.27 -5.26
N GLN A 39 -2.31 3.46 -4.23
CA GLN A 39 -2.97 4.73 -3.98
C GLN A 39 -1.95 5.84 -3.70
N ARG A 40 -0.95 5.58 -2.83
CA ARG A 40 0.13 6.53 -2.54
C ARG A 40 0.92 6.88 -3.80
N GLN A 41 1.27 5.89 -4.62
CA GLN A 41 1.97 6.11 -5.88
C GLN A 41 1.19 7.01 -6.84
N ILE A 42 -0.11 6.77 -7.01
CA ILE A 42 -0.98 7.58 -7.88
C ILE A 42 -1.12 9.00 -7.33
N LEU A 43 -1.24 9.18 -6.01
CA LEU A 43 -1.30 10.51 -5.40
C LEU A 43 0.02 11.28 -5.57
N ALA A 44 1.16 10.59 -5.50
CA ALA A 44 2.49 11.20 -5.61
C ALA A 44 2.89 11.51 -7.06
N THR A 45 2.53 10.65 -8.02
CA THR A 45 3.03 10.71 -9.40
C THR A 45 1.95 10.91 -10.46
N GLY A 46 0.68 10.72 -10.11
CA GLY A 46 -0.45 10.70 -11.04
C GLY A 46 -0.59 9.41 -11.84
N GLU A 47 0.30 8.43 -11.66
CA GLU A 47 0.33 7.18 -12.42
C GLU A 47 0.43 5.95 -11.52
N ASN A 48 0.03 4.80 -12.06
CA ASN A 48 0.20 3.49 -11.41
C ASN A 48 1.59 2.91 -11.75
N TYR A 49 2.02 1.89 -11.00
CA TYR A 49 3.26 1.17 -11.27
C TYR A 49 3.26 0.54 -12.66
N ARG A 50 4.36 0.74 -13.38
CA ARG A 50 4.53 0.25 -14.76
C ARG A 50 5.11 -1.16 -14.81
N THR A 51 5.87 -1.55 -13.79
CA THR A 51 6.49 -2.88 -13.71
C THR A 51 6.19 -3.53 -12.36
N VAL A 52 6.19 -4.86 -12.36
CA VAL A 52 6.05 -5.65 -11.12
C VAL A 52 7.24 -5.40 -10.18
N SER A 53 8.44 -5.21 -10.73
CA SER A 53 9.63 -4.92 -9.93
C SER A 53 9.46 -3.62 -9.14
N ASP A 54 9.00 -2.54 -9.79
CA ASP A 54 8.81 -1.24 -9.12
C ASP A 54 7.71 -1.33 -8.04
N LEU A 55 6.63 -2.06 -8.34
CA LEU A 55 5.57 -2.29 -7.36
C LEU A 55 6.08 -3.08 -6.16
N VAL A 56 6.82 -4.16 -6.37
CA VAL A 56 7.36 -4.99 -5.28
C VAL A 56 8.33 -4.20 -4.41
N ILE A 57 9.19 -3.36 -5.00
CA ILE A 57 10.07 -2.46 -4.22
C ILE A 57 9.22 -1.55 -3.32
N GLY A 58 8.22 -0.86 -3.88
CA GLY A 58 7.35 0.00 -3.10
C GLY A 58 6.49 -0.73 -2.05
N LEU A 59 6.20 -2.02 -2.25
CA LEU A 59 5.50 -2.84 -1.25
C LEU A 59 6.40 -3.18 -0.08
N LEU A 60 7.64 -3.61 -0.35
CA LEU A 60 8.59 -3.95 0.70
C LEU A 60 8.94 -2.71 1.54
N ASP A 61 9.17 -1.56 0.90
CA ASP A 61 9.41 -0.29 1.59
C ASP A 61 8.22 0.07 2.51
N ALA A 62 6.99 -0.06 2.00
CA ALA A 62 5.79 0.23 2.78
C ALA A 62 5.57 -0.75 3.95
N GLU A 63 5.95 -2.03 3.79
CA GLU A 63 5.89 -3.01 4.89
C GLU A 63 6.88 -2.67 6.00
N ASP A 64 8.10 -2.26 5.63
CA ASP A 64 9.12 -1.84 6.59
C ASP A 64 8.71 -0.56 7.34
N GLU A 65 8.12 0.42 6.65
CA GLU A 65 7.56 1.63 7.28
C GLU A 65 6.48 1.27 8.31
N ILE A 66 5.49 0.46 7.94
CA ILE A 66 4.40 0.04 8.85
C ILE A 66 4.97 -0.72 10.06
N ARG A 67 5.98 -1.56 9.84
CA ARG A 67 6.62 -2.34 10.90
C ARG A 67 7.35 -1.44 11.90
N GLU A 68 8.08 -0.44 11.44
CA GLU A 68 8.75 0.51 12.34
C GLU A 68 7.73 1.42 13.05
N GLU A 69 6.69 1.91 12.34
CA GLU A 69 5.59 2.68 12.95
C GLU A 69 4.93 1.92 14.11
N GLN A 70 4.64 0.62 13.93
CA GLN A 70 4.04 -0.22 14.98
C GLN A 70 4.96 -0.42 16.19
N LYS A 71 6.26 -0.52 15.96
CA LYS A 71 7.26 -0.68 17.02
C LYS A 71 7.44 0.60 17.83
N GLU A 72 7.37 1.75 17.18
CA GLU A 72 7.44 3.07 17.83
C GLU A 72 6.17 3.32 18.67
N GLN A 73 4.98 3.03 18.12
CA GLN A 73 3.71 3.11 18.85
C GLN A 73 3.68 2.19 20.10
N ALA A 74 4.21 0.98 19.98
CA ALA A 74 4.31 0.07 21.12
C ALA A 74 5.29 0.58 22.19
N ALA A 75 6.37 1.27 21.80
CA ALA A 75 7.29 1.89 22.74
C ALA A 75 6.66 3.10 23.46
N GLU A 76 5.91 3.95 22.75
CA GLU A 76 5.21 5.10 23.32
C GLU A 76 4.08 4.69 24.31
N GLU A 77 3.38 3.57 24.05
CA GLU A 77 2.36 3.03 24.96
C GLU A 77 2.95 2.44 26.25
N ILE A 78 4.20 1.96 26.21
CA ILE A 78 4.91 1.45 27.40
C ILE A 78 5.50 2.59 28.25
N GLU A 79 5.75 3.76 27.64
CA GLU A 79 6.34 4.94 28.31
C GLU A 79 5.29 5.93 28.87
N SER A 80 3.98 5.67 28.64
CA SER A 80 2.84 6.44 29.20
C SER A 80 2.22 5.80 30.46
#